data_AF-A0A168LVZ0-F1
#
_entry.id   AF-A0A168LVZ0-F1
#
_cell.length_a   1.000
_cell.length_b   1.000
_cell.length_c   1.000
_cell.angle_alpha   90.00
_cell.angle_beta   90.00
_cell.angle_gamma   90.00
#
_symmetry.space_group_name_H-M   'P 1'
#
loop_
_entity.id
_entity.type
_entity.pdbx_description
1 polymer ?
#
loop_
_entity_poly.entity_id
_entity_poly.type
_entity_poly.pdbx_seq_one_letter_code
_entity_poly.pdbx_strand_id
1 'polypeptide(L)'
;MNIQELKQVLAFADLITEVDPNMNDHTLRWGQFVAFKGDAHRIMDDAQASQIEVDQALWLLLYGITEIGQKYVSGGAPVLFLGNESSSSNFH
;
A
#
# COMPACT_ATOMS: atom_id res chain seq x y z
N MET A 1 -8.52 17.28 1.15
CA MET A 1 -9.00 15.88 1.16
C MET A 1 -9.51 15.59 2.58
N ASN A 2 -10.04 14.41 2.94
CA ASN A 2 -10.60 14.16 4.29
C ASN A 2 -9.69 13.19 5.07
N ILE A 3 -9.38 13.46 6.34
CA ILE A 3 -8.65 12.53 7.24
C ILE A 3 -9.27 11.12 7.27
N GLN A 4 -10.58 11.03 7.05
CA GLN A 4 -11.30 9.78 6.91
C GLN A 4 -10.83 8.95 5.71
N GLU A 5 -10.45 9.60 4.61
CA GLU A 5 -9.93 8.94 3.41
C GLU A 5 -8.52 8.38 3.67
N LEU A 6 -7.65 9.15 4.32
CA LEU A 6 -6.34 8.67 4.76
C LEU A 6 -6.48 7.43 5.65
N LYS A 7 -7.42 7.44 6.61
CA LYS A 7 -7.71 6.30 7.47
C LYS A 7 -8.13 5.05 6.68
N GLN A 8 -8.96 5.20 5.64
CA GLN A 8 -9.39 4.06 4.82
C GLN A 8 -8.25 3.51 3.95
N VAL A 9 -7.45 4.39 3.34
CA VAL A 9 -6.29 3.98 2.54
C VAL A 9 -5.23 3.33 3.41
N LEU A 10 -5.01 3.84 4.63
CA LEU A 10 -4.09 3.26 5.59
C LEU A 10 -4.52 1.85 6.02
N ALA A 11 -5.80 1.68 6.35
CA ALA A 11 -6.35 0.36 6.66
C ALA A 11 -6.20 -0.62 5.48
N PHE A 12 -6.39 -0.17 4.24
CA PHE A 12 -6.11 -0.98 3.06
C PHE A 12 -4.62 -1.33 2.93
N ALA A 13 -3.73 -0.36 3.16
CA ALA A 13 -2.28 -0.54 3.08
C ALA A 13 -1.74 -1.49 4.16
N ASP A 14 -2.36 -1.53 5.34
CA ASP A 14 -2.00 -2.45 6.41
C ASP A 14 -2.29 -3.92 6.06
N LEU A 15 -3.22 -4.16 5.14
CA LEU A 15 -3.54 -5.51 4.64
C LEU A 15 -2.59 -5.96 3.52
N ILE A 16 -1.75 -5.08 2.97
CA ILE A 16 -0.80 -5.43 1.92
C ILE A 16 0.42 -6.10 2.57
N THR A 17 0.66 -7.36 2.19
CA THR A 17 1.84 -8.13 2.57
C THR A 17 2.89 -8.10 1.45
N GLU A 18 4.17 -8.23 1.81
CA GLU A 18 5.26 -8.33 0.84
C GLU A 18 5.07 -9.56 -0.05
N VAL A 19 5.38 -9.41 -1.34
CA VAL A 19 5.15 -10.46 -2.34
C VAL A 19 6.32 -10.54 -3.29
N ASP A 20 6.76 -11.77 -3.55
CA ASP A 20 7.87 -12.22 -4.39
C ASP A 20 8.96 -11.16 -4.75
N PRO A 21 10.13 -11.17 -4.08
CA PRO A 21 11.23 -10.24 -4.35
C PRO A 21 11.89 -10.45 -5.73
N ASN A 22 11.49 -11.47 -6.50
CA ASN A 22 12.09 -11.78 -7.80
C ASN A 22 11.65 -10.84 -8.95
N MET A 23 10.74 -9.90 -8.70
CA MET A 23 10.48 -8.81 -9.65
C MET A 23 11.57 -7.74 -9.56
N ASN A 24 12.23 -7.43 -10.69
CA ASN A 24 13.21 -6.34 -10.74
C ASN A 24 12.60 -5.03 -10.20
N ASP A 25 13.36 -4.27 -9.41
CA ASP A 25 12.98 -3.07 -8.67
C ASP A 25 11.92 -3.24 -7.54
N HIS A 26 11.42 -4.45 -7.30
CA HIS A 26 10.38 -4.69 -6.28
C HIS A 26 10.83 -4.34 -4.87
N THR A 27 12.05 -4.70 -4.48
CA THR A 27 12.59 -4.38 -3.14
C THR A 27 12.64 -2.88 -2.87
N LEU A 28 12.99 -2.06 -3.89
CA LEU A 28 13.07 -0.61 -3.74
C LEU A 28 11.68 0.01 -3.60
N ARG A 29 10.74 -0.37 -4.48
CA ARG A 29 9.36 0.13 -4.46
C ARG A 29 8.62 -0.31 -3.19
N TRP A 30 8.87 -1.53 -2.74
CA TRP A 30 8.36 -2.04 -1.47
C TRP A 30 8.88 -1.22 -0.29
N GLY A 31 10.19 -0.94 -0.24
CA GLY A 31 10.78 -0.08 0.78
C GLY A 31 10.17 1.32 0.82
N GLN A 32 9.93 1.92 -0.35
CA GLN A 32 9.24 3.22 -0.45
C GLN A 32 7.80 3.15 0.04
N PHE A 33 7.05 2.12 -0.34
CA PHE A 33 5.69 1.89 0.15
C PHE A 33 5.65 1.76 1.68
N VAL A 34 6.56 0.97 2.27
CA VAL A 34 6.66 0.80 3.73
C VAL A 34 6.94 2.13 4.42
N ALA A 35 7.82 2.96 3.85
CA ALA A 35 8.11 4.30 4.37
C ALA A 35 6.87 5.21 4.34
N PHE A 36 6.16 5.28 3.21
CA PHE A 36 4.94 6.08 3.10
C PHE A 36 3.83 5.59 4.04
N LYS A 37 3.71 4.27 4.25
CA LYS A 37 2.78 3.70 5.24
C LYS A 37 3.15 4.12 6.66
N GLY A 38 4.43 4.10 7.01
CA GLY A 38 4.93 4.58 8.31
C GLY A 38 4.64 6.06 8.54
N ASP A 39 4.87 6.91 7.53
CA ASP A 39 4.55 8.33 7.60
C ASP A 39 3.05 8.58 7.76
N ALA A 40 2.20 7.82 7.05
CA ALA A 40 0.76 7.91 7.20
C ALA A 40 0.28 7.53 8.61
N HIS A 41 0.84 6.49 9.22
CA HIS A 41 0.60 6.16 10.64
C HIS A 41 1.02 7.33 11.56
N ARG A 42 2.22 7.88 11.37
CA ARG A 42 2.71 9.02 12.17
C ARG A 42 1.77 10.23 12.08
N ILE A 43 1.26 10.55 10.90
CA ILE A 43 0.30 11.65 10.69
C ILE A 43 -1.06 11.35 11.32
N MET A 44 -1.52 10.09 11.27
CA MET A 44 -2.78 9.70 11.91
C MET A 44 -2.72 9.75 13.44
N ASP A 45 -1.54 9.53 14.04
CA ASP A 45 -1.31 9.62 15.48
C ASP A 45 -1.05 11.06 15.96
N ASP A 46 -0.72 11.97 15.05
CA ASP A 46 -0.48 13.38 15.37
C ASP A 46 -1.79 14.19 15.42
N ALA A 47 -2.26 14.45 16.65
CA ALA A 47 -3.47 15.23 16.89
C ALA A 47 -3.38 16.70 16.43
N GLN A 48 -2.18 17.19 16.06
CA GLN A 48 -1.95 18.55 15.54
C GLN A 48 -1.64 18.56 14.04
N ALA A 49 -1.68 17.41 13.36
CA ALA A 49 -1.44 17.34 11.93
C ALA A 49 -2.33 18.30 11.16
N SER A 50 -1.72 19.11 10.32
CA SER A 50 -2.42 20.02 9.43
C SER A 50 -3.10 19.26 8.29
N GLN A 51 -4.11 19.88 7.68
CA GLN A 51 -4.78 19.30 6.51
C GLN A 51 -3.82 19.07 5.34
N ILE A 52 -2.76 19.89 5.21
CA ILE A 52 -1.75 19.73 4.15
C ILE A 52 -0.92 18.47 4.40
N GLU A 53 -0.53 18.19 5.64
CA GLU A 53 0.22 16.98 5.99
C GLU A 53 -0.64 15.72 5.79
N VAL A 54 -1.93 15.78 6.15
CA VAL A 54 -2.90 14.72 5.86
C VAL A 54 -3.03 14.49 4.35
N ASP A 55 -3.17 15.56 3.57
CA ASP A 55 -3.32 15.47 2.12
C ASP A 55 -2.05 14.91 1.44
N GLN A 56 -0.87 15.31 1.93
CA GLN A 56 0.42 14.80 1.46
C GLN A 56 0.62 13.32 1.80
N ALA A 57 0.33 12.92 3.03
CA ALA A 57 0.44 11.53 3.46
C ALA A 57 -0.49 10.62 2.64
N LEU A 58 -1.71 11.09 2.37
CA LEU A 58 -2.67 10.37 1.52
C LEU A 58 -2.16 10.21 0.09
N TRP A 59 -1.65 11.29 -0.52
CA TRP A 59 -1.13 11.22 -1.89
C TRP A 59 0.08 10.27 -2.00
N LEU A 60 1.04 10.37 -1.06
CA LEU A 60 2.23 9.50 -1.04
C LEU A 60 1.86 8.03 -0.81
N LEU A 61 0.91 7.76 0.09
CA LEU A 61 0.48 6.38 0.34
C LEU A 61 -0.23 5.78 -0.88
N LEU A 62 -1.12 6.52 -1.56
CA LEU A 62 -1.76 6.09 -2.80
C LEU A 62 -0.75 5.86 -3.93
N TYR A 63 0.26 6.72 -4.02
CA TYR A 63 1.37 6.54 -4.95
C TYR A 63 2.15 5.25 -4.65
N GLY A 64 2.55 5.03 -3.40
CA GLY A 64 3.24 3.80 -2.97
C GLY A 64 2.45 2.53 -3.27
N ILE A 65 1.13 2.53 -3.01
CA ILE A 65 0.21 1.44 -3.36
C ILE A 65 0.25 1.16 -4.87
N THR A 66 0.25 2.19 -5.71
CA THR A 66 0.27 2.05 -7.17
C THR A 66 1.61 1.50 -7.68
N GLU A 67 2.73 1.96 -7.11
CA GLU A 67 4.08 1.54 -7.51
C GLU A 67 4.34 0.05 -7.26
N ILE A 68 3.69 -0.53 -6.25
CA ILE A 68 3.73 -1.97 -5.96
C ILE A 68 2.63 -2.76 -6.70
N GLY A 69 1.96 -2.15 -7.68
CA GLY A 69 0.97 -2.81 -8.54
C GLY A 69 -0.40 -3.02 -7.90
N GLN A 70 -0.67 -2.40 -6.75
CA GLN A 70 -1.97 -2.43 -6.11
C GLN A 70 -2.83 -1.25 -6.58
N LYS A 71 -4.15 -1.37 -6.42
CA LYS A 71 -5.08 -0.28 -6.68
C LYS A 71 -6.04 -0.15 -5.51
N TYR A 72 -6.03 1.00 -4.86
CA TYR A 72 -7.02 1.31 -3.84
C TYR A 72 -8.38 1.63 -4.48
N VAL A 73 -9.43 1.03 -3.91
CA VAL A 73 -10.84 1.37 -4.16
C VAL A 73 -11.52 1.40 -2.81
N SER A 74 -12.37 2.39 -2.55
CA SER A 74 -13.07 2.50 -1.27
C SER A 74 -13.89 1.23 -0.98
N GLY A 75 -13.66 0.62 0.19
CA GLY A 75 -14.28 -0.64 0.59
C GLY A 75 -13.70 -1.91 -0.07
N GLY A 76 -12.66 -1.76 -0.91
CA GLY A 76 -11.94 -2.88 -1.51
C GLY A 76 -10.91 -3.52 -0.57
N ALA A 77 -10.38 -4.67 -0.97
CA ALA A 77 -9.28 -5.36 -0.31
C ALA A 77 -8.08 -5.46 -1.28
N PRO A 78 -6.84 -5.46 -0.77
CA PRO A 78 -5.68 -5.60 -1.63
C PRO A 78 -5.61 -6.99 -2.26
N VAL A 79 -4.98 -7.07 -3.44
CA VAL A 79 -4.69 -8.34 -4.09
C VAL A 79 -3.59 -9.03 -3.29
N LEU A 80 -3.88 -10.21 -2.75
CA LEU A 80 -2.88 -11.05 -2.10
C LEU A 80 -2.15 -11.86 -3.18
N PHE A 81 -0.85 -11.67 -3.33
CA PHE A 81 -0.07 -12.57 -4.18
C PHE A 81 0.44 -13.72 -3.31
N LEU A 82 -0.26 -14.85 -3.37
CA LEU A 82 0.22 -16.10 -2.80
C LEU A 82 1.40 -16.56 -3.67
N GLY A 83 2.61 -16.61 -3.11
CA GLY A 83 3.77 -17.17 -3.80
C GLY A 83 3.46 -18.62 -4.21
N ASN A 84 3.26 -18.82 -5.52
CA ASN A 84 3.13 -20.10 -6.24
C ASN A 84 2.68 -21.32 -5.41
N GLU A 85 1.38 -21.62 -5.39
CA GLU A 85 1.01 -23.02 -5.57
C GLU A 85 1.11 -23.36 -7.05
N SER A 86 2.00 -24.30 -7.34
CA SER A 86 2.32 -24.84 -8.65
C SER A 86 1.06 -25.22 -9.44
N SER A 87 0.67 -24.44 -10.46
CA SER A 87 -0.05 -25.02 -11.59
C SER A 87 0.98 -25.59 -12.57
N SER A 88 1.57 -26.72 -12.16
CA SER A 88 2.07 -27.70 -13.13
C SER A 88 0.87 -28.35 -13.81
N SER A 89 0.32 -27.67 -14.81
CA SER A 89 -0.67 -28.28 -15.70
C SER A 89 0.01 -28.51 -17.04
N ASN A 90 0.76 -29.61 -17.09
CA ASN A 90 0.96 -30.34 -18.33
C ASN A 90 -0.42 -30.60 -18.94
N PHE A 91 -0.74 -29.96 -20.06
CA PHE A 91 -1.80 -30.44 -20.94
C PHE A 91 -1.16 -30.99 -22.22
N HIS A 92 -1.52 -32.26 -22.45
CA HIS A 92 -1.21 -33.13 -23.59
C HIS A 92 -1.61 -32.51 -24.93
#